data_AF-A0A936EMU3-F1
#
_entry.id   AF-A0A936EMU3-F1
#
_cell.length_a   1.000
_cell.length_b   1.000
_cell.length_c   1.000
_cell.angle_alpha   90.00
_cell.angle_beta   90.00
_cell.angle_gamma   90.00
#
_symmetry.space_group_name_H-M   'P 1'
#
loop_
_entity.id
_entity.type
_entity.pdbx_description
1 polymer ?
#
loop_
_entity_poly.entity_id
_entity_poly.type
_entity_poly.pdbx_seq_one_letter_code
_entity_poly.pdbx_strand_id
1 'polypeptide(L)'
;MPGTVHTDLLANKLIPDPYFRDNESKLQWIDKADWEYKTVFNVDDQTFIKKNIELVFDGLDTYADVFLNGKLILQGENMFRGYTIDVKPIIKKTNNVLLIRFASAQNKVDSIAKSKLPLILPDNNRVYVRKAQFQFGWDWGPKFVGCGIWKKVY
;
A
#
# COMPACT_ATOMS: atom_id res chain seq x y z
N MET A 1 -12.40 3.23 1.86
CA MET A 1 -11.59 2.58 0.81
C MET A 1 -11.20 1.21 1.30
N PRO A 2 -11.58 0.14 0.58
CA PRO A 2 -10.56 -0.85 0.23
C PRO A 2 -10.35 -0.91 -1.29
N GLY A 3 -9.11 -1.07 -1.75
CA GLY A 3 -8.76 -1.14 -3.17
C GLY A 3 -7.28 -1.41 -3.41
N THR A 4 -6.92 -1.54 -4.68
CA THR A 4 -5.54 -1.71 -5.15
C THR A 4 -5.26 -0.77 -6.32
N VAL A 5 -3.98 -0.48 -6.55
CA VAL A 5 -3.60 0.39 -7.67
C VAL A 5 -4.04 -0.16 -9.03
N HIS A 6 -4.03 -1.48 -9.22
CA HIS A 6 -4.47 -2.10 -10.46
C HIS A 6 -5.95 -1.87 -10.72
N THR A 7 -6.79 -2.05 -9.70
CA THR A 7 -8.24 -1.82 -9.82
C THR A 7 -8.55 -0.35 -10.05
N ASP A 8 -7.79 0.56 -9.44
CA ASP A 8 -8.00 2.00 -9.61
C ASP A 8 -7.57 2.47 -11.00
N LEU A 9 -6.43 1.99 -11.50
CA LEU A 9 -5.98 2.26 -12.88
C LEU A 9 -6.99 1.72 -13.91
N LEU A 10 -7.53 0.52 -13.67
CA LEU A 10 -8.53 -0.09 -14.54
C LEU A 10 -9.84 0.71 -14.53
N ALA A 11 -10.33 1.09 -13.35
CA ALA A 11 -11.55 1.89 -13.21
C ALA A 11 -11.44 3.25 -13.91
N ASN A 12 -10.23 3.83 -13.92
CA ASN A 12 -9.92 5.09 -14.62
C ASN A 12 -9.51 4.89 -16.10
N LYS A 13 -9.59 3.67 -16.65
CA LYS A 13 -9.25 3.33 -18.04
C LYS A 13 -7.81 3.69 -18.43
N LEU A 14 -6.90 3.70 -17.46
CA LEU A 14 -5.47 3.98 -17.67
C LEU A 14 -4.68 2.73 -18.06
N ILE A 15 -5.28 1.55 -17.85
CA ILE A 15 -4.74 0.25 -18.27
C ILE A 15 -5.83 -0.56 -18.95
N PRO A 16 -5.49 -1.48 -19.87
CA PRO A 16 -6.43 -2.46 -20.38
C PRO A 16 -6.82 -3.48 -19.30
N ASP A 17 -7.86 -4.27 -19.55
CA ASP A 17 -8.25 -5.38 -18.68
C ASP A 17 -7.05 -6.32 -18.44
N PRO A 18 -6.58 -6.46 -17.18
CA PRO A 18 -5.41 -7.28 -16.84
C PRO A 18 -5.56 -8.76 -17.21
N TYR A 19 -6.79 -9.27 -17.25
CA TYR A 19 -7.08 -10.69 -17.49
C TYR A 19 -7.42 -11.00 -18.95
N PHE A 20 -7.51 -9.99 -19.81
CA PHE A 20 -7.82 -10.21 -21.22
C PHE A 20 -6.56 -10.50 -22.03
N ARG A 21 -6.54 -11.67 -22.70
CA ARG A 21 -5.47 -12.12 -23.60
C ARG A 21 -4.09 -12.05 -22.94
N ASP A 22 -3.16 -11.28 -23.51
CA ASP A 22 -1.74 -11.20 -23.14
C ASP A 22 -1.40 -9.91 -22.36
N ASN A 23 -2.42 -9.21 -21.84
CA ASN A 23 -2.25 -7.89 -21.24
C ASN A 23 -1.40 -7.90 -19.97
N GLU A 24 -1.30 -9.01 -19.23
CA GLU A 24 -0.46 -9.14 -18.03
C GLU A 24 0.96 -8.59 -18.24
N SER A 25 1.59 -8.98 -19.35
CA SER A 25 2.95 -8.56 -19.70
C SER A 25 3.09 -7.04 -19.85
N LYS A 26 2.03 -6.36 -20.29
CA LYS A 26 1.98 -4.92 -20.54
C LYS A 26 1.81 -4.11 -19.26
N LEU A 27 1.48 -4.76 -18.14
CA LEU A 27 1.16 -4.12 -16.86
C LEU A 27 2.28 -4.23 -15.82
N GLN A 28 3.36 -4.95 -16.12
CA GLN A 28 4.47 -5.20 -15.18
C GLN A 28 5.20 -3.94 -14.72
N TRP A 29 5.02 -2.80 -15.41
CA TRP A 29 5.55 -1.51 -14.97
C TRP A 29 4.92 -1.03 -13.65
N ILE A 30 3.68 -1.44 -13.36
CA ILE A 30 2.94 -1.06 -12.14
C ILE A 30 3.68 -1.56 -10.90
N ASP A 31 4.21 -2.78 -10.97
CA ASP A 31 4.97 -3.45 -9.90
C ASP A 31 6.27 -2.74 -9.55
N LYS A 32 6.81 -1.93 -10.49
CA LYS A 32 8.09 -1.23 -10.38
C LYS A 32 7.93 0.24 -10.02
N ALA A 33 6.71 0.77 -10.05
CA ALA A 33 6.40 2.13 -9.68
C ALA A 33 6.09 2.28 -8.18
N ASP A 34 6.40 3.45 -7.65
CA ASP A 34 5.90 3.90 -6.35
C ASP A 34 4.58 4.64 -6.57
N TRP A 35 3.68 4.57 -5.59
CA TRP A 35 2.32 5.08 -5.71
C TRP A 35 1.92 5.94 -4.53
N GLU A 36 1.19 7.03 -4.80
CA GLU A 36 0.68 7.92 -3.76
C GLU A 36 -0.85 7.91 -3.75
N TYR A 37 -1.43 7.69 -2.57
CA TYR A 37 -2.84 7.93 -2.31
C TYR A 37 -2.98 9.18 -1.45
N LYS A 38 -3.82 10.11 -1.88
CA LYS A 38 -4.05 11.36 -1.17
C LYS A 38 -5.53 11.63 -1.02
N THR A 39 -5.94 12.03 0.18
CA THR A 39 -7.29 12.51 0.44
C THR A 39 -7.29 13.68 1.40
N VAL A 40 -8.41 14.41 1.45
CA VAL A 40 -8.66 15.50 2.38
C VAL A 40 -9.93 15.22 3.14
N PHE A 41 -9.93 15.44 4.45
CA PHE A 41 -11.10 15.19 5.28
C PHE A 41 -11.25 16.20 6.43
N ASN A 42 -12.49 16.34 6.90
CA ASN A 42 -12.85 17.14 8.06
C ASN A 42 -13.25 16.21 9.21
N VAL A 43 -13.08 16.68 10.44
CA VAL A 43 -13.48 15.93 11.65
C VAL A 43 -14.72 16.61 12.23
N ASP A 44 -15.77 15.85 12.50
CA ASP A 44 -17.01 16.37 13.09
C ASP A 44 -16.81 16.85 14.55
N ASP A 45 -17.75 17.63 15.09
CA ASP A 45 -17.62 18.25 16.43
C ASP A 45 -17.56 17.21 17.54
N GLN A 46 -18.33 16.13 17.41
CA GLN A 46 -18.42 15.10 18.43
C GLN A 46 -17.11 14.31 18.53
N THR A 47 -16.45 14.06 17.41
CA THR A 47 -15.13 13.41 17.35
C THR A 47 -14.04 14.36 17.82
N PHE A 48 -14.06 15.63 17.38
CA PHE A 48 -12.96 16.56 17.67
C PHE A 48 -12.81 16.89 19.16
N ILE A 49 -13.90 16.86 19.94
CA ILE A 49 -13.85 17.09 21.40
C ILE A 49 -13.36 15.88 22.21
N LYS A 50 -13.24 14.69 21.60
CA LYS A 50 -12.80 13.49 22.32
C LYS A 50 -11.36 13.64 22.81
N LYS A 51 -11.07 13.02 23.96
CA LYS A 51 -9.71 12.99 24.54
C LYS A 51 -8.74 12.15 23.71
N ASN A 52 -9.25 11.12 23.03
CA ASN A 52 -8.49 10.22 22.17
C ASN A 52 -9.12 10.25 20.77
N ILE A 53 -8.28 10.40 19.75
CA ILE A 53 -8.68 10.33 18.34
C ILE A 53 -7.62 9.50 17.65
N GLU A 54 -8.02 8.36 17.12
CA GLU A 54 -7.13 7.42 16.48
C GLU A 54 -7.43 7.37 14.99
N LEU A 55 -6.38 7.13 14.19
CA LEU A 55 -6.52 6.73 12.79
C LEU A 55 -6.17 5.26 12.70
N VAL A 56 -7.09 4.46 12.18
CA VAL A 56 -6.97 3.01 12.11
C VAL A 56 -6.83 2.56 10.66
N PHE A 57 -5.84 1.72 10.40
CA PHE A 57 -5.64 1.04 9.12
C PHE A 57 -5.74 -0.47 9.36
N ASP A 58 -6.79 -1.11 8.86
CA ASP A 58 -6.96 -2.56 9.03
C ASP A 58 -5.95 -3.37 8.17
N GLY A 59 -5.36 -2.73 7.17
CA GLY A 59 -4.37 -3.35 6.28
C GLY A 59 -3.87 -2.41 5.18
N LEU A 60 -2.55 -2.32 5.08
CA LEU A 60 -1.82 -1.59 4.03
C LEU A 60 -0.92 -2.57 3.28
N ASP A 61 -1.05 -2.64 1.96
CA ASP A 61 -0.26 -3.54 1.11
C ASP A 61 0.81 -2.74 0.35
N THR A 62 2.11 -2.79 0.69
CA THR A 62 2.70 -3.35 1.92
C THR A 62 3.65 -2.33 2.54
N TYR A 63 4.67 -1.89 1.79
CA TYR A 63 5.61 -0.86 2.25
C TYR A 63 4.96 0.51 2.12
N ALA A 64 4.44 1.05 3.23
CA ALA A 64 3.61 2.22 3.25
C ALA A 64 4.13 3.26 4.25
N ASP A 65 4.50 4.45 3.77
CA ASP A 65 4.75 5.60 4.62
C ASP A 65 3.49 6.48 4.65
N VAL A 66 2.89 6.64 5.83
CA VAL A 66 1.65 7.40 6.04
C VAL A 66 1.95 8.74 6.66
N PHE A 67 1.44 9.80 6.05
CA PHE A 67 1.58 11.18 6.49
C PHE A 67 0.22 11.80 6.77
N LEU A 68 0.07 12.44 7.93
CA LEU A 68 -1.07 13.28 8.25
C LEU A 68 -0.61 14.72 8.43
N ASN A 69 -1.18 15.64 7.66
CA ASN A 69 -0.83 17.06 7.67
C ASN A 69 0.67 17.30 7.45
N GLY A 70 1.30 16.47 6.61
CA GLY A 70 2.74 16.53 6.30
C GLY A 70 3.65 15.85 7.32
N LYS A 71 3.14 15.38 8.45
CA LYS A 71 3.92 14.64 9.46
C LYS A 71 3.83 13.14 9.19
N LEU A 72 4.96 12.44 9.16
CA LEU A 72 5.01 10.97 9.13
C LEU A 72 4.43 10.40 10.43
N ILE A 73 3.41 9.55 10.33
CA ILE A 73 2.70 8.97 11.48
C ILE A 73 2.81 7.44 11.56
N LEU A 74 3.10 6.77 10.44
CA LEU A 74 3.25 5.32 10.37
C LEU A 74 4.20 4.94 9.23
N GLN A 75 5.05 3.94 9.50
CA GLN A 75 5.75 3.16 8.47
C GLN A 75 5.26 1.71 8.57
N GLY A 76 4.53 1.26 7.55
CA GLY A 76 4.03 -0.10 7.42
C GLY A 76 4.92 -0.91 6.49
N GLU A 77 5.11 -2.20 6.80
CA GLU A 77 5.91 -3.13 5.98
C GLU A 77 5.30 -4.55 5.94
N ASN A 78 4.04 -4.69 6.36
CA ASN A 78 3.38 -5.98 6.47
C ASN A 78 1.90 -5.88 6.09
N MET A 79 1.54 -6.51 4.97
CA MET A 79 0.18 -6.56 4.43
C MET A 79 -0.85 -7.06 5.46
N PHE A 80 -0.42 -7.96 6.35
CA PHE A 80 -1.30 -8.74 7.21
C PHE A 80 -1.52 -8.12 8.60
N ARG A 81 -1.01 -6.90 8.85
CA ARG A 81 -1.16 -6.21 10.13
C ARG A 81 -2.12 -5.04 10.03
N GLY A 82 -2.90 -4.85 11.09
CA GLY A 82 -3.58 -3.60 11.37
C GLY A 82 -2.70 -2.64 12.15
N TYR A 83 -2.97 -1.34 12.02
CA TYR A 83 -2.24 -0.26 12.67
C TYR A 83 -3.22 0.75 13.26
N THR A 84 -3.01 1.12 14.52
CA THR A 84 -3.79 2.14 15.24
C THR A 84 -2.83 3.22 15.70
N ILE A 85 -3.11 4.48 15.34
CA ILE A 85 -2.22 5.61 15.62
C ILE A 85 -3.02 6.70 16.30
N ASP A 86 -2.58 7.16 17.47
CA ASP A 86 -3.13 8.36 18.09
C ASP A 86 -2.76 9.59 17.24
N VAL A 87 -3.77 10.26 16.71
CA VAL A 87 -3.64 11.45 15.88
C VAL A 87 -4.16 12.70 16.57
N LYS A 88 -4.67 12.59 17.81
CA LYS A 88 -5.16 13.75 18.58
C LYS A 88 -4.20 14.94 18.60
N PRO A 89 -2.85 14.77 18.71
CA PRO A 89 -1.93 15.90 18.79
C PRO A 89 -1.75 16.69 17.47
N ILE A 90 -2.15 16.13 16.32
CA ILE A 90 -1.83 16.66 14.99
C ILE A 90 -3.06 16.85 14.08
N ILE A 91 -4.17 16.21 14.43
CA ILE A 91 -5.42 16.30 13.70
C ILE A 91 -6.01 17.70 13.88
N LYS A 92 -6.48 18.27 12.78
CA LYS A 92 -7.15 19.57 12.74
C LYS A 92 -8.65 19.37 12.64
N LYS A 93 -9.40 20.45 12.83
CA LYS A 93 -10.85 20.42 12.65
C LYS A 93 -11.25 20.21 11.19
N THR A 94 -10.58 20.91 10.30
CA THR A 94 -10.85 20.90 8.86
C THR A 94 -9.56 20.79 8.06
N ASN A 95 -9.70 20.42 6.78
CA ASN A 95 -8.61 20.36 5.80
C ASN A 95 -7.44 19.47 6.24
N ASN A 96 -7.74 18.32 6.87
CA ASN A 96 -6.71 17.34 7.15
C ASN A 96 -6.31 16.64 5.87
N VAL A 97 -5.01 16.62 5.58
CA VAL A 97 -4.46 15.94 4.41
C VAL A 97 -3.86 14.63 4.86
N LEU A 98 -4.42 13.52 4.37
CA LEU A 98 -3.85 12.18 4.53
C LEU A 98 -3.17 11.79 3.22
N LEU A 99 -1.87 11.49 3.30
CA LEU A 99 -1.05 11.01 2.19
C LEU A 99 -0.46 9.66 2.57
N ILE A 100 -0.56 8.67 1.70
CA ILE A 100 0.06 7.36 1.86
C ILE A 100 0.92 7.10 0.64
N ARG A 101 2.22 6.86 0.89
CA ARG A 101 3.19 6.52 -0.15
C ARG A 101 3.49 5.04 -0.07
N PHE A 102 3.19 4.31 -1.13
CA PHE A 102 3.56 2.92 -1.28
C PHE A 102 4.82 2.80 -2.12
N ALA A 103 5.86 2.20 -1.55
CA ALA A 103 7.05 1.83 -2.31
C ALA A 103 6.82 0.49 -3.04
N SER A 104 7.43 0.35 -4.22
CA SER A 104 7.42 -0.91 -4.99
C SER A 104 7.95 -2.07 -4.15
N ALA A 105 7.09 -3.04 -3.86
CA ALA A 105 7.48 -4.24 -3.12
C ALA A 105 8.51 -5.06 -3.90
N GLN A 106 8.39 -5.14 -5.23
CA GLN A 106 9.35 -5.84 -6.08
C GLN A 106 10.74 -5.21 -5.99
N ASN A 107 10.86 -3.87 -6.11
CA ASN A 107 12.15 -3.19 -6.00
C ASN A 107 12.77 -3.36 -4.61
N LYS A 108 11.94 -3.31 -3.56
CA LYS A 108 12.41 -3.48 -2.18
C LYS A 108 12.98 -4.88 -1.94
N VAL A 109 12.28 -5.93 -2.36
CA VAL A 109 12.78 -7.30 -2.18
C VAL A 109 14.01 -7.59 -3.05
N ASP A 110 14.08 -7.05 -4.27
CA ASP A 110 15.27 -7.18 -5.13
C ASP A 110 16.49 -6.51 -4.49
N SER A 111 16.30 -5.34 -3.88
CA SER A 111 17.35 -4.64 -3.14
C SER A 111 17.84 -5.43 -1.92
N ILE A 112 16.91 -5.99 -1.12
CA ILE A 112 17.24 -6.81 0.05
C ILE A 112 17.97 -8.10 -0.37
N ALA A 113 17.52 -8.76 -1.43
CA ALA A 113 18.18 -9.96 -1.94
C ALA A 113 19.62 -9.66 -2.37
N LYS A 114 19.82 -8.57 -3.12
CA LYS A 114 21.14 -8.13 -3.55
C LYS A 114 22.08 -7.84 -2.37
N SER A 115 21.58 -7.26 -1.28
CA SER A 115 22.39 -6.97 -0.10
C SER A 115 22.78 -8.21 0.72
N LYS A 116 22.18 -9.38 0.44
CA LYS A 116 22.44 -10.64 1.16
C LYS A 116 23.36 -11.61 0.40
N LEU A 117 23.83 -11.23 -0.79
CA LEU A 117 24.76 -12.07 -1.53
C LEU A 117 26.00 -12.44 -0.68
N PRO A 118 26.49 -13.69 -0.78
CA PRO A 118 26.12 -14.72 -1.77
C PRO A 118 24.92 -15.60 -1.38
N LEU A 119 24.20 -15.30 -0.29
CA LEU A 119 23.01 -16.08 0.08
C LEU A 119 21.90 -15.90 -0.97
N ILE A 120 21.53 -16.98 -1.64
CA ILE A 120 20.40 -17.06 -2.56
C ILE A 120 19.36 -17.96 -1.92
N LEU A 121 18.19 -17.40 -1.61
CA LEU A 121 17.04 -18.19 -1.17
C LEU A 121 16.34 -18.79 -2.39
N PRO A 122 15.77 -20.00 -2.28
CA PRO A 122 14.99 -20.60 -3.36
C PRO A 122 13.77 -19.73 -3.69
N ASP A 123 13.20 -19.92 -4.89
CA ASP A 123 12.06 -19.15 -5.42
C ASP A 123 12.44 -17.69 -5.78
N ASN A 124 11.45 -16.80 -5.91
CA ASN A 124 11.64 -15.37 -6.08
C ASN A 124 12.00 -14.69 -4.74
N ASN A 125 12.63 -13.51 -4.82
CA ASN A 125 12.90 -12.58 -3.72
C ASN A 125 11.66 -12.22 -2.86
N ARG A 126 10.44 -12.60 -3.26
CA ARG A 126 9.19 -12.47 -2.50
C ARG A 126 9.26 -12.95 -1.04
N VAL A 127 10.16 -13.88 -0.74
CA VAL A 127 10.44 -14.39 0.62
C VAL A 127 10.86 -13.30 1.61
N TYR A 128 11.38 -12.16 1.12
CA TYR A 128 11.83 -11.04 1.96
C TYR A 128 10.71 -10.07 2.38
N VAL A 129 9.46 -10.27 1.91
CA VAL A 129 8.34 -9.38 2.25
C VAL A 129 7.16 -10.13 2.88
N ARG A 130 6.52 -9.48 3.87
CA ARG A 130 5.25 -9.95 4.45
C ARG A 130 4.07 -9.44 3.62
N LYS A 131 3.91 -10.03 2.44
CA LYS A 131 2.86 -9.76 1.44
C LYS A 131 2.26 -11.06 0.94
N ALA A 132 1.06 -11.03 0.37
CA ALA A 132 0.45 -12.20 -0.26
C ALA A 132 1.36 -12.73 -1.38
N GLN A 133 1.89 -13.94 -1.22
CA GLN A 133 2.97 -14.46 -2.06
C GLN A 133 2.53 -14.73 -3.50
N PHE A 134 1.25 -15.02 -3.72
CA PHE A 134 0.68 -15.27 -5.05
C PHE A 134 0.73 -14.03 -5.95
N GLN A 135 0.79 -12.81 -5.38
CA GLN A 135 0.88 -11.59 -6.19
C GLN A 135 2.18 -11.52 -7.01
N PHE A 136 3.22 -12.26 -6.60
CA PHE A 136 4.47 -12.41 -7.35
C PHE A 136 4.37 -13.45 -8.50
N GLY A 137 3.18 -13.94 -8.81
CA GLY A 137 2.92 -15.00 -9.77
C GLY A 137 2.90 -16.38 -9.11
N TRP A 138 2.16 -17.29 -9.74
CA TRP A 138 2.07 -18.70 -9.36
C TRP A 138 1.78 -19.55 -10.61
N ASP A 139 1.88 -20.89 -10.53
CA ASP A 139 1.70 -21.78 -11.69
C ASP A 139 0.28 -21.77 -12.30
N TRP A 140 -0.67 -21.10 -11.63
CA TRP A 140 -2.06 -20.92 -12.07
C TRP A 140 -2.56 -19.47 -11.98
N GLY A 141 -1.67 -18.49 -11.72
CA GLY A 141 -2.09 -17.12 -11.50
C GLY A 141 -1.08 -16.07 -12.01
N PRO A 142 -1.57 -14.90 -12.47
CA PRO A 142 -0.71 -13.88 -13.02
C PRO A 142 0.15 -13.22 -11.95
N LYS A 143 1.22 -12.57 -12.40
CA LYS A 143 2.07 -11.71 -11.58
C LYS A 143 1.54 -10.27 -11.62
N PHE A 144 0.98 -9.84 -10.50
CA PHE A 144 0.56 -8.45 -10.24
C PHE A 144 0.99 -8.05 -8.84
N VAL A 145 2.25 -7.60 -8.71
CA VAL A 145 2.83 -7.12 -7.44
C VAL A 145 2.38 -5.69 -7.17
N GLY A 146 1.08 -5.52 -6.96
CA GLY A 146 0.46 -4.22 -6.70
C GLY A 146 0.70 -3.69 -5.28
N CYS A 147 0.03 -2.58 -4.97
CA CYS A 147 -0.07 -2.02 -3.64
C CYS A 147 -1.46 -1.41 -3.42
N GLY A 148 -1.77 -1.05 -2.18
CA GLY A 148 -2.98 -0.29 -1.89
C GLY A 148 -3.44 -0.36 -0.45
N ILE A 149 -4.48 0.43 -0.19
CA ILE A 149 -5.24 0.40 1.04
C ILE A 149 -6.24 -0.77 0.92
N TRP A 150 -5.77 -2.00 1.15
CA TRP A 150 -6.54 -3.21 0.80
C TRP A 150 -7.63 -3.59 1.82
N LYS A 151 -7.65 -2.93 2.98
CA LYS A 151 -8.70 -3.03 4.00
C LYS A 151 -9.15 -1.64 4.45
N LYS A 152 -10.11 -1.56 5.39
CA LYS A 152 -10.72 -0.29 5.80
C LYS A 152 -9.73 0.65 6.47
N VAL A 153 -10.06 1.94 6.38
CA VAL A 153 -9.45 3.06 7.10
C VAL A 153 -10.56 3.88 7.70
N TYR A 154 -10.43 4.26 8.97
CA TYR A 154 -11.40 5.06 9.70
C TYR A 154 -10.77 5.83 10.86
#